data_AF-A0A3B9BZ69-F1
#
_entry.id   AF-A0A3B9BZ69-F1
#
_cell.length_a   1.000
_cell.length_b   1.000
_cell.length_c   1.000
_cell.angle_alpha   90.00
_cell.angle_beta   90.00
_cell.angle_gamma   90.00
#
_symmetry.space_group_name_H-M   'P 1'
#
loop_
_entity.id
_entity.type
_entity.pdbx_description
1 polymer ?
#
loop_
_entity_poly.entity_id
_entity_poly.type
_entity_poly.pdbx_seq_one_letter_code
_entity_poly.pdbx_strand_id
1 'polypeptide(L)' 'MSAMILLIAFSLTVAVSFLIAFIVSTRKGQYDDMHTPSIRILFDDEQPQNPS' A
#
# COMPACT_ATOMS: atom_id res chain seq x y z
N MET A 1 24.08 13.51 -29.68
CA MET A 1 22.97 12.55 -29.91
C MET A 1 23.06 11.29 -29.04
N SER A 2 24.24 10.74 -28.76
CA SER A 2 24.39 9.58 -27.85
C SER A 2 23.93 9.85 -26.40
N ALA A 3 24.33 10.98 -25.80
CA ALA A 3 23.94 11.32 -24.42
C ALA A 3 22.42 11.48 -24.23
N MET A 4 21.71 12.00 -25.23
CA MET A 4 20.26 12.17 -25.18
C MET A 4 19.53 10.83 -25.06
N ILE A 5 19.97 9.82 -25.81
CA ILE A 5 19.39 8.47 -25.77
C ILE A 5 19.61 7.85 -24.38
N LEU A 6 20.78 8.04 -23.79
CA LEU A 6 21.09 7.55 -22.44
C LEU A 6 20.22 8.22 -21.37
N LEU A 7 20.02 9.53 -21.45
CA LEU A 7 19.16 10.29 -20.54
C LEU A 7 17.68 9.87 -20.67
N ILE A 8 17.20 9.66 -21.89
CA ILE A 8 15.83 9.17 -22.13
C ILE A 8 15.65 7.79 -21.52
N ALA A 9 16.57 6.85 -21.78
CA ALA A 9 16.51 5.51 -21.20
C ALA A 9 16.50 5.56 -19.67
N PHE A 10 17.38 6.35 -19.06
CA PHE A 10 17.44 6.52 -17.62
C PHE A 10 16.15 7.09 -17.03
N SER A 11 15.60 8.14 -17.65
CA SER A 11 14.33 8.74 -17.22
C SER A 11 13.17 7.74 -17.27
N LEU A 12 13.11 6.92 -18.31
CA LEU A 12 12.09 5.89 -18.48
C LEU A 12 12.24 4.78 -17.43
N THR A 13 13.47 4.33 -17.16
CA THR A 13 13.74 3.36 -16.09
C THR A 13 13.28 3.89 -14.72
N VAL A 14 13.60 5.14 -14.40
CA VAL A 14 13.16 5.77 -13.15
C VAL A 14 11.64 5.85 -13.08
N ALA A 15 10.98 6.32 -14.14
CA ALA A 15 9.52 6.41 -14.19
C ALA A 15 8.83 5.04 -13.98
N VAL A 16 9.29 4.00 -14.66
CA VAL A 16 8.76 2.63 -14.52
C VAL A 16 9.02 2.08 -13.12
N SER A 17 10.21 2.32 -12.55
CA SER A 17 10.53 1.87 -11.19
C SER A 17 9.60 2.50 -10.14
N PHE A 18 9.32 3.81 -10.27
CA PHE A 18 8.38 4.51 -9.40
C PHE A 18 6.95 3.98 -9.56
N LEU A 19 6.51 3.71 -10.80
CA LEU A 19 5.19 3.14 -11.06
C LEU A 19 5.03 1.76 -10.41
N ILE A 20 6.02 0.89 -10.55
CA ILE A 20 6.00 -0.44 -9.92
C ILE A 20 5.98 -0.30 -8.39
N ALA A 21 6.84 0.55 -7.83
CA ALA A 21 6.86 0.81 -6.38
C ALA A 21 5.50 1.32 -5.87
N PHE A 22 4.86 2.23 -6.60
CA PHE A 22 3.53 2.74 -6.28
C PHE A 22 2.47 1.64 -6.29
N ILE A 23 2.45 0.79 -7.31
CA ILE A 23 1.50 -0.34 -7.39
C ILE A 23 1.75 -1.34 -6.26
N VAL A 24 3.01 -1.67 -5.95
CA VAL A 24 3.34 -2.57 -4.84
C VAL A 24 2.91 -1.95 -3.50
N SER A 25 3.16 -0.66 -3.29
CA SER A 25 2.77 0.04 -2.06
C SER A 25 1.26 0.05 -1.85
N THR A 26 0.48 0.30 -2.90
CA THR A 26 -0.98 0.32 -2.82
C THR A 26 -1.56 -1.08 -2.61
N ARG A 27 -0.91 -2.13 -3.12
CA ARG A 27 -1.34 -3.52 -2.90
C ARG A 27 -0.90 -4.09 -1.55
N LYS A 28 0.16 -3.58 -0.94
CA LYS A 28 0.73 -4.09 0.32
C LYS A 28 -0.03 -3.56 1.54
N GLY A 29 -1.31 -3.90 1.64
CA GLY A 29 -2.06 -3.89 2.90
C GLY A 29 -2.41 -2.53 3.49
N GLN A 30 -2.20 -1.40 2.79
CA GLN A 30 -2.68 -0.10 3.29
C GLN A 30 -4.23 -0.03 3.41
N TYR A 31 -4.92 -0.94 2.73
CA TYR A 31 -6.38 -1.10 2.79
C TYR A 31 -6.85 -2.20 3.76
N ASP A 32 -5.96 -2.78 4.56
CA ASP A 32 -6.33 -3.83 5.52
C ASP A 32 -7.07 -3.26 6.74
N ASP A 33 -6.89 -1.95 6.98
CA ASP A 33 -7.60 -1.20 8.05
C ASP A 33 -8.86 -0.49 7.50
N MET A 34 -9.64 -1.21 6.69
CA MET A 34 -10.97 -0.76 6.22
C MET A 34 -12.04 -0.82 7.33
N HIS A 35 -11.72 -1.46 8.46
CA HIS A 35 -12.60 -1.54 9.61
C HIS A 35 -12.42 -0.31 10.49
N THR A 36 -13.30 0.67 10.30
CA THR A 36 -13.35 1.89 11.12
C THR A 36 -13.34 1.53 12.61
N PRO A 37 -12.50 2.19 13.44
CA PRO A 37 -12.41 1.91 14.87
C PRO A 37 -13.76 1.96 15.60
N SER A 38 -14.70 2.76 15.09
CA SER A 38 -16.08 2.86 15.59
C SER A 38 -16.91 1.58 15.45
N ILE A 39 -16.61 0.72 14.47
CA ILE A 39 -17.33 -0.55 14.28
C ILE A 39 -16.73 -1.64 15.18
N ARG A 40 -15.40 -1.67 15.30
CA ARG A 40 -14.69 -2.58 16.20
C ARG A 40 -15.16 -2.41 17.65
N ILE A 41 -15.20 -1.17 18.14
CA ILE A 41 -15.58 -0.88 19.53
C ILE A 41 -17.06 -1.18 19.82
N LEU A 42 -17.93 -1.17 18.79
CA LEU A 42 -19.35 -1.46 18.94
C LEU A 42 -19.63 -2.95 19.13
N PHE A 43 -18.74 -3.82 18.63
CA PHE A 43 -18.89 -5.27 18.64
C PHE A 43 -17.90 -5.98 19.59
N ASP A 44 -16.84 -5.31 20.03
CA ASP A 44 -15.90 -5.82 21.05
C ASP A 44 -16.59 -6.02 22.41
N ASP A 45 -17.66 -5.26 22.72
CA ASP A 45 -18.44 -5.40 23.96
C ASP A 45 -19.35 -6.66 23.98
N GLU A 46 -19.54 -7.34 22.85
CA GLU A 46 -20.40 -8.54 22.73
C GLU A 46 -19.65 -9.87 22.84
N GLN A 47 -18.30 -9.88 22.92
CA GLN A 47 -17.58 -11.14 23.12
C GLN A 47 -17.70 -11.61 24.58
N PRO A 48 -18.29 -12.79 24.85
CA PRO A 48 -18.25 -13.37 26.18
C PRO A 48 -16.79 -13.69 26.52
N GLN A 49 -16.26 -13.00 27.52
CA GLN A 49 -14.99 -13.35 28.14
C GLN A 49 -15.12 -14.76 28.69
N ASN A 50 -14.63 -15.75 27.95
CA ASN A 50 -14.59 -17.13 28.39
C ASN A 50 -13.49 -17.21 29.46
N PRO A 51 -13.83 -17.37 30.75
CA PRO A 51 -12.82 -17.39 31.80
C PRO A 51 -12.07 -18.72 31.67
N SER A 52 -10.75 -18.62 31.49
CA SER A 52 -9.84 -19.76 31.67
C SER A 52 -9.50 -19.93 33.13
#